data_AF-A0A0D9NMV8-F1
#
_entry.id   AF-A0A0D9NMV8-F1
#
_cell.length_a   1.000
_cell.length_b   1.000
_cell.length_c   1.000
_cell.angle_alpha   90.00
_cell.angle_beta   90.00
_cell.angle_gamma   90.00
#
_symmetry.space_group_name_H-M   'P 1'
#
loop_
_entity.id
_entity.type
_entity.pdbx_description
1 polymer ?
#
loop_
_entity_poly.entity_id
_entity_poly.type
_entity_poly.pdbx_seq_one_letter_code
_entity_poly.pdbx_strand_id
1 'polypeptide(L)'
;MPSIASVQAISDIWRQWPRMACVLDMEPFLKTGQEIPNGVLVALIEHVLPAITILSATVGEVMALLEGASIEAGFPTGIQGIVALGKKLQSLGPRYVIVKREIFDEPEQTTTLHFVLCGAGEPVVERLRCENPKGVLGVSYSILCKASSNF
;
A
#
# COMPACT_ATOMS: atom_id res chain seq x y z
N MET A 1 -15.37 -6.52 -8.37
CA MET A 1 -14.90 -5.19 -7.91
C MET A 1 -15.49 -4.94 -6.52
N PRO A 2 -14.74 -4.34 -5.59
CA PRO A 2 -15.24 -4.00 -4.27
C PRO A 2 -16.34 -2.93 -4.38
N SER A 3 -17.41 -3.07 -3.61
CA SER A 3 -18.52 -2.12 -3.55
C SER A 3 -18.44 -1.29 -2.27
N ILE A 4 -19.11 -0.13 -2.22
CA ILE A 4 -19.23 0.69 -1.00
C ILE A 4 -19.81 -0.15 0.16
N ALA A 5 -20.81 -0.98 -0.11
CA ALA A 5 -21.41 -1.87 0.89
C ALA A 5 -20.39 -2.89 1.44
N SER A 6 -19.49 -3.41 0.59
CA SER A 6 -18.42 -4.30 1.02
C SER A 6 -17.38 -3.60 1.91
N VAL A 7 -17.03 -2.35 1.58
CA VAL A 7 -16.11 -1.52 2.39
C VAL A 7 -16.72 -1.22 3.77
N GLN A 8 -18.00 -0.83 3.81
CA GLN A 8 -18.73 -0.58 5.05
C GLN A 8 -18.84 -1.83 5.92
N ALA A 9 -19.19 -2.98 5.32
CA ALA A 9 -19.28 -4.24 6.05
C ALA A 9 -17.95 -4.64 6.71
N ILE A 10 -16.83 -4.47 6.00
CA ILE A 10 -15.49 -4.76 6.55
C ILE A 10 -15.15 -3.80 7.69
N SER A 11 -15.41 -2.50 7.52
CA SER A 11 -15.25 -1.49 8.58
C SER A 11 -16.05 -1.88 9.84
N ASP A 12 -17.32 -2.26 9.68
CA ASP A 12 -18.18 -2.63 10.80
C ASP A 12 -17.72 -3.88 11.53
N ILE A 13 -17.20 -4.88 10.82
CA ILE A 13 -16.59 -6.08 11.41
C ILE A 13 -15.33 -5.70 12.21
N TRP A 14 -14.46 -4.84 11.66
CA TRP A 14 -13.23 -4.44 12.35
C TRP A 14 -13.48 -3.57 13.57
N ARG A 15 -14.50 -2.70 13.56
CA ARG A 15 -14.93 -1.94 14.74
C ARG A 15 -15.37 -2.84 15.89
N GLN A 16 -15.92 -4.02 15.59
CA GLN A 16 -16.34 -4.98 16.61
C GLN A 16 -15.16 -5.76 17.23
N TRP A 17 -13.99 -5.81 16.57
CA TRP A 17 -12.80 -6.53 17.04
C TRP A 17 -11.55 -5.64 17.18
N PRO A 18 -11.55 -4.66 18.11
CA PRO A 18 -10.52 -3.62 18.22
C PRO A 18 -9.12 -4.10 18.67
N ARG A 19 -8.93 -5.41 18.90
CA ARG A 19 -7.67 -5.98 19.40
C ARG A 19 -6.90 -6.81 18.38
N MET A 20 -7.41 -6.97 17.15
CA MET A 20 -6.70 -7.70 16.10
C MET A 20 -5.87 -6.74 15.26
N ALA A 21 -4.62 -7.10 14.97
CA ALA A 21 -3.84 -6.38 13.97
C ALA A 21 -4.48 -6.55 12.60
N CYS A 22 -5.00 -5.47 12.01
CA CYS A 22 -5.59 -5.48 10.69
C CYS A 22 -4.53 -5.13 9.65
N VAL A 23 -4.24 -6.06 8.75
CA VAL A 23 -3.36 -5.85 7.60
C VAL A 23 -4.22 -5.73 6.35
N LEU A 24 -4.08 -4.62 5.64
CA LEU A 24 -4.74 -4.40 4.36
C LEU A 24 -3.68 -4.28 3.26
N ASP A 25 -3.80 -5.12 2.22
CA ASP A 25 -3.06 -4.93 0.97
C ASP A 25 -3.99 -4.27 -0.05
N MET A 26 -3.52 -3.19 -0.66
CA MET A 26 -4.28 -2.47 -1.68
C MET A 26 -4.18 -3.12 -3.07
N GLU A 27 -3.17 -3.97 -3.30
CA GLU A 27 -2.88 -4.60 -4.59
C GLU A 27 -4.08 -5.35 -5.21
N PRO A 28 -4.95 -6.08 -4.45
CA PRO A 28 -6.16 -6.70 -5.00
C PRO A 28 -7.24 -5.72 -5.48
N PHE A 29 -7.19 -4.47 -5.04
CA PHE A 29 -8.16 -3.41 -5.40
C PHE A 29 -7.79 -2.72 -6.72
N LEU A 30 -6.51 -2.75 -7.09
CA LEU A 30 -5.95 -2.10 -8.28
C LEU A 30 -5.31 -3.14 -9.21
N LYS A 31 -6.11 -4.11 -9.67
CA LYS A 31 -5.70 -4.90 -10.84
C LYS A 31 -5.46 -3.95 -12.01
N THR A 32 -4.30 -4.09 -12.63
CA THR A 32 -3.80 -3.32 -13.78
C THR A 32 -4.91 -2.83 -14.72
N GLY A 33 -5.06 -1.50 -14.82
CA GLY A 33 -5.86 -0.84 -15.85
C GLY A 33 -7.30 -0.46 -15.47
N GLN A 34 -7.78 -0.79 -14.26
CA GLN A 34 -9.09 -0.30 -13.80
C GLN A 34 -8.94 0.78 -12.74
N GLU A 35 -9.50 1.96 -13.02
CA GLU A 35 -9.66 3.02 -12.02
C GLU A 35 -10.62 2.55 -10.93
N ILE A 36 -10.24 2.76 -9.66
CA ILE A 36 -11.18 2.59 -8.55
C ILE A 36 -12.19 3.74 -8.65
N PRO A 37 -13.51 3.47 -8.62
CA PRO A 37 -14.50 4.53 -8.57
C PRO A 37 -14.24 5.46 -7.39
N ASN A 38 -14.21 6.77 -7.62
CA ASN A 38 -13.84 7.76 -6.61
C ASN A 38 -14.62 7.58 -5.28
N GLY A 39 -15.92 7.29 -5.34
CA GLY A 39 -16.73 7.05 -4.14
C GLY A 39 -16.30 5.83 -3.30
N VAL A 40 -15.72 4.79 -3.92
CA VAL A 40 -15.15 3.63 -3.21
C VAL A 40 -13.85 4.03 -2.52
N LEU A 41 -13.02 4.83 -3.19
CA LEU A 41 -11.74 5.28 -2.66
C LEU A 41 -11.94 6.23 -1.47
N VAL A 42 -12.89 7.17 -1.56
CA VAL A 42 -13.30 8.02 -0.43
C VAL A 42 -13.81 7.17 0.74
N ALA A 43 -14.69 6.19 0.50
CA ALA A 43 -15.19 5.33 1.57
C ALA A 43 -14.08 4.50 2.23
N LEU A 44 -13.08 4.04 1.46
CA LEU A 44 -11.91 3.35 2.00
C LEU A 44 -11.11 4.28 2.92
N ILE A 45 -10.86 5.52 2.49
CA ILE A 45 -10.11 6.52 3.25
C ILE A 45 -10.84 6.88 4.55
N GLU A 46 -12.14 7.14 4.50
CA GLU A 46 -12.89 7.64 5.66
C GLU A 46 -13.28 6.56 6.67
N HIS A 47 -13.53 5.32 6.21
CA HIS A 47 -14.12 4.29 7.07
C HIS A 47 -13.18 3.12 7.36
N VAL A 48 -12.27 2.81 6.44
CA VAL A 48 -11.38 1.66 6.55
C VAL A 48 -10.01 2.05 7.07
N LEU A 49 -9.32 3.00 6.42
CA LEU A 49 -7.94 3.35 6.77
C LEU A 49 -7.71 3.70 8.25
N PRO A 50 -8.61 4.40 8.96
CA PRO A 50 -8.45 4.70 10.39
C PRO A 50 -8.40 3.47 11.30
N ALA A 51 -8.92 2.32 10.85
CA ALA A 51 -8.91 1.07 11.61
C ALA A 51 -7.76 0.13 11.24
N ILE A 52 -6.94 0.47 10.24
CA ILE A 52 -5.87 -0.41 9.75
C ILE A 52 -4.60 -0.30 10.61
N THR A 53 -4.04 -1.45 11.00
CA THR A 53 -2.75 -1.51 11.67
C THR A 53 -1.60 -1.38 10.67
N ILE A 54 -1.62 -2.18 9.59
CA ILE A 54 -0.59 -2.15 8.55
C ILE A 54 -1.28 -2.04 7.19
N LEU A 55 -1.04 -0.94 6.50
CA LEU A 55 -1.44 -0.77 5.10
C LEU A 55 -0.24 -1.08 4.21
N SER A 56 -0.40 -1.99 3.26
CA SER A 56 0.57 -2.25 2.19
C SER A 56 0.02 -1.74 0.88
N ALA A 57 0.81 -0.96 0.15
CA ALA A 57 0.40 -0.34 -1.10
C ALA A 57 1.60 -0.11 -2.02
N THR A 58 1.43 -0.27 -3.33
CA THR A 58 2.43 0.18 -4.30
C THR A 58 2.42 1.70 -4.46
N VAL A 59 3.49 2.30 -4.98
CA VAL A 59 3.57 3.75 -5.23
C VAL A 59 2.34 4.29 -5.96
N GLY A 60 1.85 3.59 -7.00
CA GLY A 60 0.67 4.03 -7.74
C GLY A 60 -0.60 4.07 -6.89
N GLU A 61 -0.77 3.11 -5.99
CA GLU A 61 -1.93 3.01 -5.10
C GLU A 61 -1.87 4.06 -3.99
N VAL A 62 -0.68 4.32 -3.45
CA VAL A 62 -0.46 5.41 -2.51
C VAL A 62 -0.86 6.74 -3.15
N MET A 63 -0.43 6.99 -4.38
CA MET A 63 -0.78 8.20 -5.11
C MET A 63 -2.30 8.32 -5.32
N ALA A 64 -2.97 7.24 -5.72
CA ALA A 64 -4.42 7.23 -5.89
C ALA A 64 -5.18 7.50 -4.56
N LEU A 65 -4.73 6.91 -3.45
CA LEU A 65 -5.30 7.15 -2.12
C LEU A 65 -5.12 8.61 -1.68
N LEU A 66 -3.94 9.19 -1.91
CA LEU A 66 -3.68 10.59 -1.60
C LEU A 66 -4.52 11.53 -2.48
N GLU A 67 -4.66 11.22 -3.77
CA GLU A 67 -5.49 11.99 -4.70
C GLU A 67 -6.96 12.03 -4.27
N GLY A 68 -7.57 10.89 -3.93
CA GLY A 68 -8.96 10.91 -3.46
C GLY A 68 -9.13 11.44 -2.03
N ALA A 69 -8.06 11.58 -1.26
CA ALA A 69 -8.02 12.38 -0.03
C ALA A 69 -7.80 13.88 -0.32
N SER A 70 -7.69 14.28 -1.59
CA SER A 70 -7.33 15.64 -2.01
C SER A 70 -5.98 16.13 -1.45
N ILE A 71 -5.04 15.21 -1.24
CA ILE A 71 -3.67 15.50 -0.78
C ILE A 71 -2.73 15.47 -1.97
N GLU A 72 -2.15 16.63 -2.29
CA GLU A 72 -1.19 16.73 -3.38
C GLU A 72 0.10 15.94 -3.08
N ALA A 73 0.51 15.12 -4.04
CA ALA A 73 1.74 14.35 -3.98
C ALA A 73 2.34 14.17 -5.38
N GLY A 74 3.65 14.36 -5.49
CA GLY A 74 4.39 14.08 -6.71
C GLY A 74 4.87 12.62 -6.75
N PHE A 75 5.08 12.10 -7.96
CA PHE A 75 5.68 10.78 -8.14
C PHE A 75 7.09 10.74 -7.51
N PRO A 76 7.46 9.69 -6.76
CA PRO A 76 8.69 9.70 -5.97
C PRO A 76 9.92 9.40 -6.83
N THR A 77 10.91 10.29 -6.80
CA THR A 77 12.16 10.15 -7.58
C THR A 77 13.23 9.29 -6.88
N GLY A 78 13.02 8.90 -5.62
CA GLY A 78 13.94 8.07 -4.85
C GLY A 78 13.35 7.62 -3.50
N ILE A 79 14.15 6.95 -2.67
CA ILE A 79 13.70 6.40 -1.37
C ILE A 79 13.09 7.48 -0.47
N GLN A 80 13.71 8.65 -0.37
CA GLN A 80 13.18 9.75 0.45
C GLN A 80 11.81 10.24 -0.04
N GLY A 81 11.57 10.23 -1.36
CA GLY A 81 10.24 10.50 -1.91
C GLY A 81 9.23 9.42 -1.53
N ILE A 82 9.64 8.15 -1.53
CA ILE A 82 8.78 7.03 -1.10
C ILE A 82 8.44 7.15 0.40
N VAL A 83 9.42 7.51 1.23
CA VAL A 83 9.21 7.78 2.67
C VAL A 83 8.20 8.92 2.85
N ALA A 84 8.36 10.03 2.13
CA ALA A 84 7.46 11.17 2.23
C ALA A 84 6.02 10.80 1.85
N LEU A 85 5.84 9.99 0.81
CA LEU A 85 4.54 9.42 0.45
C LEU A 85 3.97 8.52 1.54
N GLY A 86 4.78 7.61 2.07
CA GLY A 86 4.35 6.70 3.14
C GLY A 86 3.90 7.45 4.40
N LYS A 87 4.60 8.51 4.79
CA LYS A 87 4.22 9.37 5.93
C LYS A 87 2.96 10.18 5.65
N LYS A 88 2.79 10.72 4.43
CA LYS A 88 1.53 11.37 4.04
C LYS A 88 0.36 10.39 4.13
N LEU A 89 0.51 9.19 3.58
CA LEU A 89 -0.54 8.16 3.63
C LEU A 89 -0.84 7.69 5.06
N GLN A 90 0.19 7.60 5.91
CA GLN A 90 0.03 7.28 7.33
C GLN A 90 -0.88 8.28 8.05
N SER A 91 -0.84 9.57 7.66
CA SER A 91 -1.73 10.59 8.25
C SER A 91 -3.22 10.37 7.97
N LEU A 92 -3.59 9.46 7.05
CA LEU A 92 -4.97 9.05 6.80
C LEU A 92 -5.48 8.00 7.79
N GLY A 93 -4.65 7.55 8.75
CA GLY A 93 -5.08 6.67 9.83
C GLY A 93 -4.25 5.40 10.08
N PRO A 94 -3.69 4.72 9.06
CA PRO A 94 -2.99 3.47 9.30
C PRO A 94 -1.81 3.64 10.26
N ARG A 95 -1.67 2.74 11.25
CA ARG A 95 -0.57 2.84 12.21
C ARG A 95 0.80 2.69 11.56
N TYR A 96 0.89 1.78 10.59
CA TYR A 96 2.06 1.52 9.77
C TYR A 96 1.67 1.50 8.30
N VAL A 97 2.55 1.99 7.43
CA VAL A 97 2.40 1.95 5.98
C VAL A 97 3.63 1.32 5.36
N ILE A 98 3.46 0.29 4.54
CA ILE A 98 4.50 -0.31 3.69
C ILE A 98 4.27 0.18 2.27
N VAL A 99 5.19 1.01 1.76
CA VAL A 99 5.17 1.44 0.36
C VAL A 99 6.07 0.55 -0.46
N LYS A 100 5.49 -0.07 -1.50
CA LYS A 100 6.17 -0.98 -2.44
C LYS A 100 6.52 -0.23 -3.72
N ARG A 101 7.78 -0.34 -4.17
CA ARG A 101 8.18 0.11 -5.50
C ARG A 101 8.91 -1.00 -6.23
N GLU A 102 8.42 -1.36 -7.39
CA GLU A 102 9.03 -2.31 -8.30
C GLU A 102 9.68 -1.56 -9.48
N ILE A 103 10.91 -1.91 -9.80
CA ILE A 103 11.67 -1.32 -10.90
C ILE A 103 12.25 -2.46 -11.72
N PHE A 104 11.82 -2.58 -12.97
CA PHE A 104 12.42 -3.52 -13.92
C PHE A 104 13.63 -2.86 -14.59
N ASP A 105 14.76 -3.56 -14.54
CA ASP A 105 16.01 -3.22 -15.21
C ASP A 105 16.11 -4.09 -16.47
N GLU A 106 15.68 -3.54 -17.60
CA GLU A 106 15.63 -4.23 -18.89
C GLU A 106 17.02 -4.74 -19.34
N PRO A 107 18.11 -3.93 -19.32
CA PRO A 107 19.44 -4.41 -19.69
C PRO A 107 19.90 -5.61 -18.86
N GLU A 108 19.69 -5.59 -17.56
CA GLU A 108 20.14 -6.65 -16.67
C GLU A 108 19.13 -7.78 -16.50
N GLN A 109 17.92 -7.63 -17.07
CA GLN A 109 16.82 -8.58 -16.91
C GLN A 109 16.54 -8.89 -15.43
N THR A 110 16.60 -7.87 -14.58
CA THR A 110 16.39 -8.01 -13.12
C THR A 110 15.30 -7.07 -12.64
N THR A 111 14.72 -7.40 -11.50
CA THR A 111 13.74 -6.55 -10.82
C THR A 111 14.28 -6.16 -9.46
N THR A 112 14.23 -4.86 -9.17
CA THR A 112 14.49 -4.31 -7.84
C THR A 112 13.17 -3.97 -7.17
N LEU A 113 12.94 -4.56 -6.00
CA LEU A 113 11.82 -4.27 -5.11
C LEU A 113 12.33 -3.45 -3.93
N HIS A 114 11.73 -2.28 -3.71
CA HIS A 114 11.91 -1.50 -2.49
C HIS A 114 10.66 -1.61 -1.61
N PHE A 115 10.86 -1.91 -0.34
CA PHE A 115 9.84 -1.88 0.71
C PHE A 115 10.21 -0.80 1.71
N VAL A 116 9.36 0.20 1.85
CA VAL A 116 9.56 1.30 2.81
C VAL A 116 8.47 1.25 3.86
N LEU A 117 8.83 0.84 5.08
CA LEU A 117 7.94 0.83 6.24
C LEU A 117 8.00 2.18 6.95
N CYS A 118 6.87 2.87 7.00
CA CYS A 118 6.65 4.10 7.74
C CYS A 118 5.80 3.80 8.98
N GLY A 119 6.33 4.10 10.17
CA GLY A 119 5.62 4.02 11.45
C GLY A 119 5.81 5.30 12.27
N ALA A 120 5.66 5.24 13.59
CA ALA A 120 5.94 6.39 14.47
C ALA A 120 7.44 6.76 14.53
N GLY A 121 8.33 5.80 14.29
CA GLY A 121 9.78 6.00 14.30
C GLY A 121 10.39 6.28 12.93
N GLU A 122 11.71 6.07 12.87
CA GLU A 122 12.49 6.13 11.63
C GLU A 122 11.98 5.11 10.60
N PRO A 123 11.90 5.49 9.32
CA PRO A 123 11.50 4.57 8.27
C PRO A 123 12.49 3.41 8.13
N VAL A 124 11.97 2.20 7.95
CA VAL A 124 12.78 1.02 7.62
C VAL A 124 12.71 0.80 6.12
N VAL A 125 13.86 0.61 5.47
CA VAL A 125 13.97 0.44 4.03
C VAL A 125 14.63 -0.89 3.74
N GLU A 126 13.91 -1.75 3.03
CA GLU A 126 14.42 -3.04 2.57
C GLU A 126 14.46 -3.07 1.04
N ARG A 127 15.52 -3.68 0.50
CA ARG A 127 15.73 -3.82 -0.93
C ARG A 127 15.97 -5.27 -1.28
N LEU A 128 15.21 -5.77 -2.25
CA LEU A 128 15.44 -7.08 -2.86
C LEU A 128 15.71 -6.88 -4.35
N ARG A 129 16.77 -7.50 -4.87
CA ARG A 129 17.02 -7.61 -6.32
C ARG A 129 16.93 -9.08 -6.70
N CYS A 130 16.19 -9.39 -7.75
CA CYS A 130 16.05 -10.76 -8.25
C CYS A 130 16.09 -10.80 -9.79
N GLU A 131 16.48 -11.94 -10.34
CA GLU A 131 16.37 -12.19 -11.77
C GLU A 131 14.91 -12.16 -12.22
N ASN A 132 14.66 -11.52 -13.35
CA ASN A 132 13.35 -11.44 -13.98
C ASN A 132 13.48 -11.40 -15.51
N PRO A 133 13.92 -12.49 -16.15
CA PRO A 133 14.16 -12.56 -17.60
C PRO A 133 12.91 -12.45 -18.47
N LYS A 134 11.73 -12.34 -17.85
CA LYS A 134 10.44 -12.25 -18.52
C LYS A 134 9.75 -10.90 -18.29
N GLY A 135 10.37 -9.98 -17.54
CA GLY A 135 9.76 -8.69 -17.20
C GLY A 135 8.43 -8.82 -16.44
N VAL A 136 8.27 -9.87 -15.63
CA VAL A 136 7.05 -10.11 -14.86
C VAL A 136 6.94 -9.08 -13.74
N LEU A 137 5.92 -8.23 -13.76
CA LEU A 137 5.60 -7.30 -12.68
C LEU A 137 4.64 -7.94 -11.67
N GLY A 138 4.66 -7.46 -10.43
CA GLY A 138 3.89 -7.99 -9.30
C GLY A 138 4.67 -8.98 -8.44
N VAL A 139 6.00 -9.04 -8.51
CA VAL A 139 6.76 -10.00 -7.67
C VAL A 139 6.54 -9.73 -6.16
N SER A 140 6.10 -8.52 -5.82
CA SER A 140 5.78 -8.11 -4.45
C SER A 140 4.58 -8.82 -3.81
N TYR A 141 3.70 -9.51 -4.56
CA TYR A 141 2.52 -10.23 -4.02
C TYR A 141 2.87 -11.26 -2.92
N SER A 142 4.09 -11.81 -2.97
CA SER A 142 4.48 -12.95 -2.11
C SER A 142 4.91 -12.58 -0.69
N ILE A 143 5.08 -11.28 -0.39
CA ILE A 143 5.86 -10.85 0.79
C ILE A 143 4.99 -10.61 2.04
N LEU A 144 3.68 -10.38 1.90
CA LEU A 144 2.83 -10.04 3.04
C LEU A 144 2.46 -11.21 3.96
N CYS A 145 2.63 -12.47 3.52
CA CYS A 145 2.40 -13.63 4.38
C CYS A 145 3.37 -13.74 5.56
N LYS A 146 4.53 -13.06 5.54
CA LYS A 146 5.50 -13.07 6.66
C LYS A 146 5.31 -11.93 7.67
N ALA A 147 4.62 -10.85 7.30
CA ALA A 147 4.44 -9.69 8.17
C ALA A 147 3.35 -9.90 9.24
N SER A 148 2.34 -10.73 8.94
CA SER A 148 1.24 -11.06 9.84
C SER A 148 1.60 -12.07 10.93
N SER A 149 2.77 -12.70 10.88
CA SER A 149 3.21 -13.74 11.83
C SER A 149 3.90 -13.18 13.08
N ASN A 150 4.21 -11.87 13.09
CA ASN A 150 4.99 -11.20 14.15
C ASN A 150 4.19 -10.13 14.91
N PHE A 151 2.86 -10.08 14.74
CA PHE A 151 1.94 -9.19 15.46
C PHE A 151 0.79 -9.96 16.10
#